data_AF-A0A7Z1D5Q2-F1
#
_entry.id   AF-A0A7Z1D5Q2-F1
#
_cell.length_a   1.000
_cell.length_b   1.000
_cell.length_c   1.000
_cell.angle_alpha   90.00
_cell.angle_beta   90.00
_cell.angle_gamma   90.00
#
_symmetry.space_group_name_H-M   'P 1'
#
loop_
_entity.id
_entity.type
_entity.pdbx_description
1 polymer ?
#
loop_
_entity_poly.entity_id
_entity_poly.type
_entity_poly.pdbx_seq_one_letter_code
_entity_poly.pdbx_strand_id
1 'polypeptide(L)'
;MNRISRYYFHRSVLSLLIAAMIYAPPGMTAFTSNVIGVVNDETVDGSQRVDERGATNNAHIINHGNQEVYGGISNGSVIDTGGHQEVSGHGSYQGQANNTVINGGSQTISEGGISTGTIINDKGTMSVLTNAKADATRIDNGGAMDVAGNATNTIINGGTQNIYNHGIATGTNINSGTQNIKSGGKADTTNISSGSKQVVEKGGTATGSNIRAGGTLIVDTGGIAHGVYLDTGSALVANTGAGTDIDGYQRSSHFTITGGRAEHVVLENTGQLTVVAQTSAVDTIVDAGGKLIVHEEAVAYTTRLNNGGILDVREKGSATGIQQSSQGALVATTRATRVTGTRADGVAFSIEQGAANNILLTNGGVLTVESDTTSAKTQVNAGGREIVKTKATATGTTLTGGEQIVEGVANETTINDGGIQTVSANGEAIKTTINEGGTLTVNDNGKATDIVQNSGAALQTSTANGIEISGTHQYGTFSIASNLATNMLLENGGNLLVLAGTEARDSTVDKGGAMQNLGQDSATKVNSGGQYTLGRSKDEFQALARAEDLQVAGGTAIVYAGTLADASVSGATGSLSLMTPR
;
A
#
# COMPACT_ATOMS: atom_id res chain seq x y z
N MET A 1 -65.28 90.39 20.21
CA MET A 1 -66.00 90.06 18.97
C MET A 1 -65.12 89.14 18.11
N ASN A 2 -65.63 87.94 17.81
CA ASN A 2 -65.34 87.02 16.67
C ASN A 2 -63.88 86.65 16.28
N ARG A 3 -63.46 85.38 16.48
CA ARG A 3 -63.42 84.21 15.51
C ARG A 3 -62.17 84.25 14.60
N ILE A 4 -61.34 83.22 14.32
CA ILE A 4 -61.24 81.74 14.46
C ILE A 4 -59.75 81.37 14.24
N SER A 5 -59.17 80.35 14.91
CA SER A 5 -58.49 79.17 14.30
C SER A 5 -57.57 78.40 15.26
N ARG A 6 -57.50 77.09 15.04
CA ARG A 6 -56.81 76.01 15.79
C ARG A 6 -55.30 76.00 15.49
N TYR A 7 -54.48 75.70 16.50
CA TYR A 7 -53.14 75.13 16.30
C TYR A 7 -52.91 73.95 17.24
N TYR A 8 -52.66 72.80 16.61
CA TYR A 8 -52.08 71.59 17.19
C TYR A 8 -50.61 71.84 17.53
N PHE A 9 -50.17 71.47 18.73
CA PHE A 9 -48.74 71.32 19.03
C PHE A 9 -48.32 69.86 18.77
N HIS A 10 -47.36 69.71 17.88
CA HIS A 10 -46.66 68.47 17.52
C HIS A 10 -46.05 67.79 18.75
N ARG A 11 -46.39 66.51 18.96
CA ARG A 11 -45.45 65.57 19.57
C ARG A 11 -44.55 65.03 18.46
N SER A 12 -43.24 65.20 18.65
CA SER A 12 -42.20 64.74 17.72
C SER A 12 -42.29 63.24 17.46
N VAL A 13 -42.17 62.86 16.18
CA VAL A 13 -42.04 61.47 15.68
C VAL A 13 -40.91 60.70 16.38
N LEU A 14 -39.94 61.41 16.98
CA LEU A 14 -38.84 60.83 17.75
C LEU A 14 -39.29 60.16 19.07
N SER A 15 -40.45 60.56 19.63
CA SER A 15 -40.97 59.99 20.88
C SER A 15 -41.74 58.68 20.70
N LEU A 16 -42.19 58.35 19.48
CA LEU A 16 -42.76 57.04 19.15
C LEU A 16 -41.69 56.01 18.74
N LEU A 17 -40.51 56.45 18.27
CA LEU A 17 -39.44 55.54 17.86
C LEU A 17 -38.67 54.91 19.04
N ILE A 18 -38.63 55.56 20.21
CA ILE A 18 -37.91 55.02 21.38
C ILE A 18 -38.73 53.97 22.14
N ALA A 19 -40.06 53.99 22.04
CA ALA A 19 -40.91 53.00 22.72
C ALA A 19 -41.05 51.66 21.97
N ALA A 20 -40.73 51.62 20.66
CA ALA A 20 -40.74 50.37 19.89
C ALA A 20 -39.43 49.55 20.01
N MET A 21 -38.33 50.16 20.48
CA MET A 21 -37.03 49.49 20.66
C MET A 21 -36.87 48.74 21.99
N ILE A 22 -37.83 48.82 22.92
CA ILE A 22 -37.72 48.20 24.26
C ILE A 22 -38.56 46.92 24.39
N TYR A 23 -39.33 46.53 23.36
CA TYR A 23 -40.19 45.33 23.40
C TYR A 23 -40.10 44.42 22.16
N ALA A 24 -38.99 44.49 21.40
CA ALA A 24 -38.71 43.48 20.38
C ALA A 24 -37.87 42.35 21.00
N PRO A 25 -38.27 41.07 20.90
CA PRO A 25 -37.42 39.95 21.30
C PRO A 25 -36.13 39.98 20.46
N PRO A 26 -34.98 39.50 20.99
CA PRO A 26 -33.73 39.50 20.24
C PRO A 26 -33.88 38.57 19.03
N GLY A 27 -33.79 39.11 17.81
CA GLY A 27 -33.63 38.29 16.59
C GLY A 27 -34.65 38.45 15.46
N MET A 28 -35.28 39.60 15.24
CA MET A 28 -35.82 39.93 13.91
C MET A 28 -35.23 41.25 13.42
N THR A 29 -34.02 41.15 12.86
CA THR A 29 -33.56 42.11 11.85
C THR A 29 -34.53 42.05 10.66
N ALA A 30 -34.81 43.19 10.02
CA ALA A 30 -35.65 43.20 8.83
C ALA A 30 -34.94 42.43 7.71
N PHE A 31 -35.48 41.27 7.32
CA PHE A 31 -34.99 40.50 6.18
C PHE A 31 -35.26 41.26 4.88
N THR A 32 -34.22 41.55 4.12
CA THR A 32 -34.27 42.26 2.84
C THR A 32 -34.24 41.26 1.71
N SER A 33 -35.40 40.95 1.14
CA SER A 33 -35.50 40.00 0.03
C SER A 33 -34.92 40.51 -1.29
N ASN A 34 -34.93 41.82 -1.52
CA ASN A 34 -34.35 42.46 -2.71
C ASN A 34 -33.41 43.60 -2.30
N VAL A 35 -32.12 43.39 -2.47
CA VAL A 35 -31.06 44.33 -2.09
C VAL A 35 -30.69 45.16 -3.32
N ILE A 36 -31.07 46.44 -3.30
CA ILE A 36 -30.73 47.46 -4.33
C ILE A 36 -29.85 48.59 -3.75
N GLY A 37 -29.43 48.44 -2.50
CA GLY A 37 -28.54 49.33 -1.75
C GLY A 37 -27.60 48.50 -0.88
N VAL A 38 -27.17 49.00 0.28
CA VAL A 38 -26.25 48.26 1.17
C VAL A 38 -27.01 47.63 2.34
N VAL A 39 -26.78 46.34 2.58
CA VAL A 39 -27.27 45.57 3.72
C VAL A 39 -26.09 44.96 4.47
N ASN A 40 -26.13 44.93 5.79
CA ASN A 40 -25.05 44.38 6.63
C ASN A 40 -25.61 43.37 7.64
N ASP A 41 -24.83 42.34 7.93
CA ASP A 41 -25.01 41.40 9.03
C ASP A 41 -26.40 40.72 9.05
N GLU A 42 -26.94 40.43 7.87
CA GLU A 42 -28.27 39.83 7.72
C GLU A 42 -28.20 38.30 7.67
N THR A 43 -29.10 37.63 8.39
CA THR A 43 -29.30 36.19 8.28
C THR A 43 -30.28 35.88 7.15
N VAL A 44 -29.87 35.03 6.21
CA VAL A 44 -30.68 34.59 5.07
C VAL A 44 -31.25 33.20 5.39
N ASP A 45 -32.55 33.16 5.69
CA ASP A 45 -33.36 31.95 5.97
C ASP A 45 -34.51 31.80 4.93
N GLY A 46 -34.29 32.36 3.75
CA GLY A 46 -35.23 32.41 2.62
C GLY A 46 -34.52 32.90 1.37
N SER A 47 -35.26 33.43 0.39
CA SER A 47 -34.66 33.93 -0.86
C SER A 47 -34.30 35.41 -0.75
N GLN A 48 -33.02 35.74 -0.91
CA GLN A 48 -32.51 37.11 -1.00
C GLN A 48 -31.83 37.31 -2.36
N ARG A 49 -32.23 38.35 -3.09
CA ARG A 49 -31.62 38.75 -4.35
C ARG A 49 -30.82 40.04 -4.16
N VAL A 50 -29.60 40.07 -4.65
CA VAL A 50 -28.71 41.24 -4.66
C VAL A 50 -28.55 41.71 -6.11
N ASP A 51 -29.25 42.78 -6.47
CA ASP A 51 -29.31 43.30 -7.84
C ASP A 51 -28.07 44.15 -8.18
N GLU A 52 -27.96 44.69 -9.40
CA GLU A 52 -26.75 45.36 -9.89
C GLU A 52 -26.30 46.62 -9.12
N ARG A 53 -27.16 47.15 -8.24
CA ARG A 53 -26.84 48.27 -7.32
C ARG A 53 -26.75 47.86 -5.87
N GLY A 54 -27.02 46.58 -5.60
CA GLY A 54 -27.03 45.99 -4.27
C GLY A 54 -25.65 45.57 -3.79
N ALA A 55 -25.42 45.71 -2.50
CA ALA A 55 -24.29 45.12 -1.79
C ALA A 55 -24.77 44.51 -0.47
N THR A 56 -24.33 43.29 -0.18
CA THR A 56 -24.44 42.71 1.16
C THR A 56 -23.06 42.58 1.80
N ASN A 57 -22.97 42.82 3.10
CA ASN A 57 -21.75 42.59 3.88
C ASN A 57 -22.08 41.65 5.05
N ASN A 58 -21.26 40.62 5.23
CA ASN A 58 -21.37 39.63 6.30
C ASN A 58 -22.72 38.91 6.34
N ALA A 59 -23.28 38.59 5.17
CA ALA A 59 -24.53 37.82 5.11
C ALA A 59 -24.31 36.41 5.67
N HIS A 60 -25.18 35.95 6.56
CA HIS A 60 -25.13 34.61 7.13
C HIS A 60 -26.24 33.74 6.54
N ILE A 61 -25.88 32.87 5.60
CA ILE A 61 -26.82 32.05 4.84
C ILE A 61 -26.93 30.69 5.51
N ILE A 62 -28.08 30.42 6.12
CA ILE A 62 -28.33 29.22 6.91
C ILE A 62 -29.17 28.20 6.13
N ASN A 63 -29.55 27.10 6.77
CA ASN A 63 -30.39 26.07 6.15
C ASN A 63 -31.68 26.67 5.56
N HIS A 64 -31.98 26.37 4.28
CA HIS A 64 -33.05 26.96 3.46
C HIS A 64 -32.82 28.40 2.98
N GLY A 65 -31.74 29.04 3.40
CA GLY A 65 -31.28 30.30 2.88
C GLY A 65 -30.77 30.16 1.44
N ASN A 66 -31.24 31.04 0.56
CA ASN A 66 -30.78 31.15 -0.81
C ASN A 66 -30.46 32.61 -1.13
N GLN A 67 -29.19 32.92 -1.37
CA GLN A 67 -28.77 34.25 -1.80
C GLN A 67 -28.40 34.25 -3.28
N GLU A 68 -29.13 35.00 -4.10
CA GLU A 68 -28.84 35.21 -5.52
C GLU A 68 -28.13 36.56 -5.70
N VAL A 69 -26.83 36.55 -5.95
CA VAL A 69 -26.02 37.73 -6.29
C VAL A 69 -26.07 37.93 -7.79
N TYR A 70 -27.01 38.77 -8.25
CA TYR A 70 -27.36 38.96 -9.67
C TYR A 70 -26.87 40.31 -10.18
N GLY A 71 -25.62 40.37 -10.65
CA GLY A 71 -24.94 41.60 -11.02
C GLY A 71 -24.51 42.50 -9.85
N GLY A 72 -24.97 42.20 -8.63
CA GLY A 72 -24.60 42.89 -7.38
C GLY A 72 -23.33 42.35 -6.71
N ILE A 73 -23.10 42.76 -5.46
CA ILE A 73 -21.90 42.41 -4.69
C ILE A 73 -22.27 41.77 -3.34
N SER A 74 -21.57 40.71 -2.95
CA SER A 74 -21.69 40.07 -1.64
C SER A 74 -20.31 39.92 -1.00
N ASN A 75 -20.09 40.56 0.15
CA ASN A 75 -18.79 40.56 0.84
C ASN A 75 -18.89 39.79 2.16
N GLY A 76 -17.97 38.86 2.40
CA GLY A 76 -17.81 38.18 3.69
C GLY A 76 -18.95 37.25 4.06
N SER A 77 -19.69 36.71 3.08
CA SER A 77 -20.81 35.82 3.37
C SER A 77 -20.34 34.53 4.04
N VAL A 78 -21.10 34.02 5.00
CA VAL A 78 -20.90 32.69 5.58
C VAL A 78 -22.07 31.81 5.15
N ILE A 79 -21.78 30.69 4.51
CA ILE A 79 -22.77 29.72 4.03
C ILE A 79 -22.67 28.46 4.88
N ASP A 80 -23.63 28.26 5.78
CA ASP A 80 -23.70 27.07 6.62
C ASP A 80 -24.43 25.93 5.93
N THR A 81 -24.43 24.76 6.57
CA THR A 81 -25.07 23.55 6.07
C THR A 81 -26.53 23.80 5.68
N GLY A 82 -26.85 23.45 4.41
CA GLY A 82 -28.18 23.65 3.83
C GLY A 82 -28.43 25.06 3.26
N GLY A 83 -27.48 26.00 3.41
CA GLY A 83 -27.49 27.29 2.76
C GLY A 83 -26.91 27.24 1.34
N HIS A 84 -27.38 28.15 0.48
CA HIS A 84 -26.95 28.27 -0.90
C HIS A 84 -26.69 29.73 -1.31
N GLN A 85 -25.61 29.98 -2.05
CA GLN A 85 -25.36 31.25 -2.73
C GLN A 85 -25.15 31.00 -4.23
N GLU A 86 -25.93 31.69 -5.06
CA GLU A 86 -25.77 31.74 -6.52
C GLU A 86 -25.16 33.09 -6.91
N VAL A 87 -24.13 33.11 -7.75
CA VAL A 87 -23.47 34.33 -8.21
C VAL A 87 -23.48 34.37 -9.73
N SER A 88 -24.14 35.37 -10.32
CA SER A 88 -24.36 35.44 -11.76
C SER A 88 -24.36 36.88 -12.29
N GLY A 89 -24.12 37.03 -13.59
CA GLY A 89 -24.20 38.33 -14.26
C GLY A 89 -25.63 38.82 -14.49
N HIS A 90 -25.81 40.15 -14.50
CA HIS A 90 -27.05 40.82 -14.93
C HIS A 90 -26.75 41.81 -16.05
N GLY A 91 -27.08 41.44 -17.29
CA GLY A 91 -26.79 42.29 -18.45
C GLY A 91 -25.29 42.55 -18.59
N SER A 92 -24.86 43.80 -18.39
CA SER A 92 -23.43 44.20 -18.43
C SER A 92 -22.74 44.18 -17.06
N TYR A 93 -23.46 43.85 -15.99
CA TYR A 93 -22.92 43.80 -14.63
C TYR A 93 -22.53 42.37 -14.25
N GLN A 94 -21.38 42.22 -13.62
CA GLN A 94 -20.91 40.93 -13.11
C GLN A 94 -21.30 40.80 -11.64
N GLY A 95 -21.91 39.67 -11.27
CA GLY A 95 -22.13 39.33 -9.86
C GLY A 95 -20.80 39.02 -9.18
N GLN A 96 -20.59 39.55 -7.98
CA GLN A 96 -19.34 39.37 -7.25
C GLN A 96 -19.58 38.82 -5.84
N ALA A 97 -18.90 37.73 -5.50
CA ALA A 97 -18.80 37.24 -4.14
C ALA A 97 -17.36 37.32 -3.65
N ASN A 98 -17.12 38.06 -2.57
CA ASN A 98 -15.79 38.31 -2.04
C ASN A 98 -15.66 37.71 -0.63
N ASN A 99 -14.62 36.92 -0.40
CA ASN A 99 -14.28 36.35 0.90
C ASN A 99 -15.41 35.50 1.52
N THR A 100 -16.16 34.79 0.68
CA THR A 100 -17.20 33.86 1.15
C THR A 100 -16.57 32.68 1.92
N VAL A 101 -17.16 32.28 3.04
CA VAL A 101 -16.79 31.08 3.79
C VAL A 101 -17.90 30.04 3.69
N ILE A 102 -17.59 28.82 3.28
CA ILE A 102 -18.57 27.73 3.07
C ILE A 102 -18.34 26.63 4.12
N ASN A 103 -19.27 26.48 5.07
CA ASN A 103 -19.26 25.52 6.18
C ASN A 103 -20.34 24.44 6.00
N GLY A 104 -20.14 23.53 5.05
CA GLY A 104 -21.12 22.49 4.70
C GLY A 104 -22.27 22.98 3.81
N GLY A 105 -22.35 24.27 3.51
CA GLY A 105 -23.24 24.85 2.51
C GLY A 105 -22.72 24.72 1.09
N SER A 106 -23.34 25.46 0.15
CA SER A 106 -22.94 25.44 -1.26
C SER A 106 -22.90 26.83 -1.89
N GLN A 107 -21.97 27.02 -2.81
CA GLN A 107 -21.89 28.20 -3.67
C GLN A 107 -21.86 27.77 -5.14
N THR A 108 -22.69 28.37 -5.98
CA THR A 108 -22.63 28.21 -7.44
C THR A 108 -22.28 29.55 -8.07
N ILE A 109 -21.29 29.54 -8.96
CA ILE A 109 -20.92 30.69 -9.78
C ILE A 109 -21.33 30.37 -11.22
N SER A 110 -22.35 31.07 -11.71
CA SER A 110 -22.86 30.97 -13.07
C SER A 110 -22.20 31.98 -14.00
N GLU A 111 -22.62 31.97 -15.26
CA GLU A 111 -22.15 32.89 -16.30
C GLU A 111 -22.15 34.35 -15.83
N GLY A 112 -21.01 35.03 -16.03
CA GLY A 112 -20.82 36.41 -15.60
C GLY A 112 -20.60 36.61 -14.10
N GLY A 113 -20.64 35.54 -13.30
CA GLY A 113 -20.30 35.57 -11.88
C GLY A 113 -18.80 35.47 -11.62
N ILE A 114 -18.34 36.16 -10.57
CA ILE A 114 -16.97 36.13 -10.08
C ILE A 114 -16.99 35.87 -8.57
N SER A 115 -16.20 34.89 -8.12
CA SER A 115 -15.90 34.69 -6.71
C SER A 115 -14.42 34.91 -6.44
N THR A 116 -14.07 35.59 -5.35
CA THR A 116 -12.68 35.87 -4.98
C THR A 116 -12.44 35.61 -3.51
N GLY A 117 -11.38 34.86 -3.18
CA GLY A 117 -10.97 34.61 -1.79
C GLY A 117 -11.90 33.68 -1.01
N THR A 118 -12.68 32.84 -1.70
CA THR A 118 -13.58 31.88 -1.06
C THR A 118 -12.80 30.86 -0.24
N ILE A 119 -13.26 30.55 0.97
CA ILE A 119 -12.76 29.45 1.81
C ILE A 119 -13.82 28.35 1.86
N ILE A 120 -13.47 27.14 1.45
CA ILE A 120 -14.35 25.97 1.45
C ILE A 120 -13.88 25.03 2.56
N ASN A 121 -14.66 24.93 3.63
CA ASN A 121 -14.40 24.04 4.77
C ASN A 121 -15.07 22.67 4.57
N ASP A 122 -14.98 21.80 5.58
CA ASP A 122 -15.53 20.44 5.56
C ASP A 122 -16.97 20.40 5.03
N LYS A 123 -17.22 19.52 4.05
CA LYS A 123 -18.49 19.32 3.33
C LYS A 123 -19.00 20.53 2.54
N GLY A 124 -18.32 21.67 2.59
CA GLY A 124 -18.64 22.82 1.75
C GLY A 124 -18.38 22.49 0.29
N THR A 125 -19.24 23.00 -0.59
CA THR A 125 -19.08 22.80 -2.04
C THR A 125 -19.11 24.12 -2.80
N MET A 126 -18.32 24.20 -3.86
CA MET A 126 -18.34 25.31 -4.81
C MET A 126 -18.41 24.78 -6.24
N SER A 127 -19.37 25.25 -7.04
CA SER A 127 -19.51 24.93 -8.46
C SER A 127 -19.19 26.16 -9.29
N VAL A 128 -18.18 26.08 -10.16
CA VAL A 128 -17.82 27.15 -11.10
C VAL A 128 -18.24 26.71 -12.50
N LEU A 129 -19.34 27.26 -13.00
CA LEU A 129 -19.91 26.87 -14.29
C LEU A 129 -19.20 27.52 -15.47
N THR A 130 -19.56 27.11 -16.69
CA THR A 130 -19.01 27.69 -17.93
C THR A 130 -19.13 29.22 -17.93
N ASN A 131 -18.08 29.90 -18.41
CA ASN A 131 -17.97 31.37 -18.42
C ASN A 131 -18.00 32.06 -17.03
N ALA A 132 -17.92 31.30 -15.93
CA ALA A 132 -17.73 31.81 -14.59
C ALA A 132 -16.25 31.87 -14.19
N LYS A 133 -15.93 32.66 -13.16
CA LYS A 133 -14.57 32.76 -12.60
C LYS A 133 -14.55 32.60 -11.08
N ALA A 134 -13.62 31.80 -10.59
CA ALA A 134 -13.20 31.78 -9.20
C ALA A 134 -11.71 32.10 -9.09
N ASP A 135 -11.33 32.99 -8.17
CA ASP A 135 -9.94 33.38 -7.94
C ASP A 135 -9.55 33.25 -6.47
N ALA A 136 -8.34 32.76 -6.22
CA ALA A 136 -7.76 32.62 -4.89
C ALA A 136 -8.62 31.80 -3.91
N THR A 137 -9.37 30.81 -4.40
CA THR A 137 -10.15 29.89 -3.56
C THR A 137 -9.22 29.01 -2.72
N ARG A 138 -9.47 28.92 -1.42
CA ARG A 138 -8.84 27.97 -0.50
C ARG A 138 -9.80 26.81 -0.22
N ILE A 139 -9.35 25.58 -0.47
CA ILE A 139 -10.12 24.36 -0.22
C ILE A 139 -9.48 23.59 0.92
N ASP A 140 -10.10 23.62 2.10
CA ASP A 140 -9.63 22.94 3.30
C ASP A 140 -10.16 21.49 3.38
N ASN A 141 -9.71 20.75 4.39
CA ASN A 141 -10.03 19.33 4.55
C ASN A 141 -11.54 19.05 4.48
N GLY A 142 -11.93 18.18 3.55
CA GLY A 142 -13.33 17.80 3.31
C GLY A 142 -14.14 18.77 2.43
N GLY A 143 -13.58 19.91 2.03
CA GLY A 143 -14.18 20.83 1.07
C GLY A 143 -13.99 20.37 -0.38
N ALA A 144 -14.89 20.78 -1.27
CA ALA A 144 -14.84 20.44 -2.70
C ALA A 144 -15.13 21.63 -3.62
N MET A 145 -14.40 21.70 -4.74
CA MET A 145 -14.64 22.66 -5.82
C MET A 145 -14.76 21.93 -7.15
N ASP A 146 -15.88 22.11 -7.85
CA ASP A 146 -16.14 21.57 -9.18
C ASP A 146 -16.03 22.69 -10.22
N VAL A 147 -15.18 22.49 -11.24
CA VAL A 147 -14.79 23.54 -12.19
C VAL A 147 -15.15 23.12 -13.62
N ALA A 148 -16.14 23.77 -14.21
CA ALA A 148 -16.44 23.78 -15.65
C ALA A 148 -16.14 25.15 -16.30
N GLY A 149 -15.92 26.20 -15.49
CA GLY A 149 -15.44 27.51 -15.91
C GLY A 149 -13.94 27.71 -15.66
N ASN A 150 -13.56 28.86 -15.09
CA ASN A 150 -12.16 29.19 -14.84
C ASN A 150 -11.88 29.31 -13.33
N ALA A 151 -10.87 28.59 -12.84
CA ALA A 151 -10.35 28.70 -11.48
C ALA A 151 -8.88 29.15 -11.51
N THR A 152 -8.55 30.25 -10.84
CA THR A 152 -7.19 30.77 -10.77
C THR A 152 -6.67 30.81 -9.34
N ASN A 153 -5.38 30.53 -9.16
CA ASN A 153 -4.67 30.65 -7.87
C ASN A 153 -5.30 29.83 -6.73
N THR A 154 -5.95 28.70 -7.04
CA THR A 154 -6.56 27.84 -6.03
C THR A 154 -5.49 27.27 -5.09
N ILE A 155 -5.78 27.22 -3.79
CA ILE A 155 -4.94 26.59 -2.77
C ILE A 155 -5.71 25.40 -2.19
N ILE A 156 -5.16 24.20 -2.28
CA ILE A 156 -5.76 22.99 -1.72
C ILE A 156 -4.97 22.58 -0.46
N ASN A 157 -5.65 22.54 0.69
CA ASN A 157 -5.13 22.17 2.01
C ASN A 157 -5.97 21.02 2.61
N GLY A 158 -6.08 19.92 1.87
CA GLY A 158 -6.77 18.70 2.28
C GLY A 158 -8.11 18.47 1.59
N GLY A 159 -8.60 19.47 0.84
CA GLY A 159 -9.81 19.35 0.03
C GLY A 159 -9.59 18.72 -1.34
N THR A 160 -10.61 18.83 -2.19
CA THR A 160 -10.59 18.33 -3.58
C THR A 160 -10.99 19.40 -4.59
N GLN A 161 -10.25 19.51 -5.69
CA GLN A 161 -10.67 20.26 -6.87
C GLN A 161 -10.92 19.28 -8.04
N ASN A 162 -12.13 19.28 -8.61
CA ASN A 162 -12.47 18.52 -9.81
C ASN A 162 -12.58 19.48 -11.01
N ILE A 163 -11.84 19.20 -12.07
CA ILE A 163 -11.84 20.01 -13.30
C ILE A 163 -12.54 19.20 -14.38
N TYR A 164 -13.75 19.61 -14.72
CA TYR A 164 -14.63 18.95 -15.69
C TYR A 164 -14.40 19.48 -17.11
N ASN A 165 -15.15 18.94 -18.06
CA ASN A 165 -15.11 19.37 -19.46
C ASN A 165 -15.28 20.90 -19.58
N HIS A 166 -14.40 21.53 -20.37
CA HIS A 166 -14.25 22.99 -20.52
C HIS A 166 -13.70 23.75 -19.30
N GLY A 167 -13.57 23.09 -18.15
CA GLY A 167 -12.96 23.64 -16.96
C GLY A 167 -11.46 23.89 -17.14
N ILE A 168 -10.99 25.05 -16.69
CA ILE A 168 -9.58 25.43 -16.70
C ILE A 168 -9.18 25.85 -15.29
N ALA A 169 -8.16 25.18 -14.73
CA ALA A 169 -7.52 25.60 -13.48
C ALA A 169 -6.08 26.07 -13.76
N THR A 170 -5.74 27.29 -13.34
CA THR A 170 -4.40 27.86 -13.55
C THR A 170 -3.74 28.25 -12.24
N GLY A 171 -2.49 27.83 -12.04
CA GLY A 171 -1.70 28.22 -10.86
C GLY A 171 -2.19 27.57 -9.56
N THR A 172 -2.70 26.34 -9.63
CA THR A 172 -3.17 25.63 -8.43
C THR A 172 -1.99 25.19 -7.57
N ASN A 173 -2.05 25.47 -6.27
CA ASN A 173 -1.08 25.00 -5.28
C ASN A 173 -1.72 23.94 -4.37
N ILE A 174 -1.24 22.69 -4.46
CA ILE A 174 -1.71 21.58 -3.63
C ILE A 174 -0.70 21.37 -2.50
N ASN A 175 -1.04 21.82 -1.30
CA ASN A 175 -0.24 21.62 -0.10
C ASN A 175 -0.58 20.29 0.59
N SER A 176 -1.86 19.89 0.50
CA SER A 176 -2.40 18.57 0.83
C SER A 176 -3.71 18.38 0.07
N GLY A 177 -4.18 17.14 -0.10
CA GLY A 177 -5.40 16.83 -0.84
C GLY A 177 -5.15 16.54 -2.33
N THR A 178 -6.17 16.76 -3.16
CA THR A 178 -6.20 16.23 -4.54
C THR A 178 -6.76 17.22 -5.56
N GLN A 179 -6.14 17.28 -6.74
CA GLN A 179 -6.75 17.84 -7.95
C GLN A 179 -7.03 16.72 -8.96
N ASN A 180 -8.28 16.58 -9.38
CA ASN A 180 -8.70 15.63 -10.42
C ASN A 180 -8.99 16.37 -11.72
N ILE A 181 -8.30 16.01 -12.78
CA ILE A 181 -8.51 16.55 -14.13
C ILE A 181 -9.29 15.51 -14.91
N LYS A 182 -10.59 15.74 -15.04
CA LYS A 182 -11.54 14.84 -15.68
C LYS A 182 -11.47 15.02 -17.20
N SER A 183 -12.25 14.20 -17.91
CA SER A 183 -12.35 14.28 -19.38
C SER A 183 -12.71 15.69 -19.86
N GLY A 184 -11.87 16.26 -20.74
CA GLY A 184 -12.02 17.60 -21.30
C GLY A 184 -11.62 18.75 -20.36
N GLY A 185 -11.21 18.45 -19.12
CA GLY A 185 -10.69 19.42 -18.18
C GLY A 185 -9.21 19.71 -18.41
N LYS A 186 -8.78 20.94 -18.07
CA LYS A 186 -7.39 21.37 -18.20
C LYS A 186 -6.85 21.98 -16.91
N ALA A 187 -5.69 21.51 -16.45
CA ALA A 187 -4.89 22.19 -15.43
C ALA A 187 -3.60 22.74 -16.04
N ASP A 188 -3.26 23.97 -15.67
CA ASP A 188 -2.05 24.65 -16.11
C ASP A 188 -1.24 25.14 -14.90
N THR A 189 0.03 24.76 -14.84
CA THR A 189 0.99 25.17 -13.81
C THR A 189 0.51 24.80 -12.40
N THR A 190 0.42 23.50 -12.13
CA THR A 190 0.04 23.00 -10.80
C THR A 190 1.28 22.66 -9.97
N ASN A 191 1.38 23.18 -8.76
CA ASN A 191 2.45 22.83 -7.82
C ASN A 191 1.96 21.81 -6.80
N ILE A 192 2.62 20.67 -6.68
CA ILE A 192 2.18 19.52 -5.89
C ILE A 192 3.22 19.26 -4.80
N SER A 193 2.81 19.43 -3.54
CA SER A 193 3.67 19.27 -2.36
C SER A 193 3.59 17.85 -1.78
N SER A 194 4.38 17.58 -0.73
CA SER A 194 4.40 16.28 -0.05
C SER A 194 3.01 15.82 0.39
N GLY A 195 2.67 14.55 0.17
CA GLY A 195 1.39 13.95 0.52
C GLY A 195 0.21 14.35 -0.39
N SER A 196 0.45 15.19 -1.39
CA SER A 196 -0.57 15.71 -2.32
C SER A 196 -0.60 14.95 -3.63
N LYS A 197 -1.73 15.04 -4.34
CA LYS A 197 -1.95 14.32 -5.61
C LYS A 197 -2.53 15.21 -6.69
N GLN A 198 -2.04 15.02 -7.92
CA GLN A 198 -2.76 15.39 -9.14
C GLN A 198 -3.09 14.12 -9.91
N VAL A 199 -4.35 13.98 -10.32
CA VAL A 199 -4.86 12.85 -11.09
C VAL A 199 -5.32 13.35 -12.45
N VAL A 200 -4.69 12.86 -13.52
CA VAL A 200 -5.07 13.13 -14.91
C VAL A 200 -5.83 11.92 -15.42
N GLU A 201 -7.15 12.03 -15.50
CA GLU A 201 -8.01 10.95 -15.98
C GLU A 201 -8.06 10.92 -17.50
N LYS A 202 -8.73 9.89 -18.05
CA LYS A 202 -8.91 9.73 -19.50
C LYS A 202 -9.49 11.00 -20.16
N GLY A 203 -8.73 11.57 -21.10
CA GLY A 203 -9.09 12.77 -21.85
C GLY A 203 -8.92 14.08 -21.06
N GLY A 204 -8.36 14.04 -19.85
CA GLY A 204 -7.91 15.22 -19.13
C GLY A 204 -6.50 15.65 -19.55
N THR A 205 -6.18 16.94 -19.38
CA THR A 205 -4.89 17.51 -19.76
C THR A 205 -4.25 18.31 -18.63
N ALA A 206 -3.03 17.96 -18.23
CA ALA A 206 -2.17 18.76 -17.36
C ALA A 206 -1.01 19.35 -18.14
N THR A 207 -0.69 20.64 -17.91
CA THR A 207 0.51 21.29 -18.45
C THR A 207 1.31 21.95 -17.34
N GLY A 208 2.64 21.78 -17.33
CA GLY A 208 3.52 22.51 -16.41
C GLY A 208 3.40 22.08 -14.94
N SER A 209 3.03 20.83 -14.66
CA SER A 209 2.92 20.32 -13.29
C SER A 209 4.32 20.17 -12.65
N ASN A 210 4.51 20.78 -11.48
CA ASN A 210 5.73 20.68 -10.68
C ASN A 210 5.47 19.80 -9.44
N ILE A 211 6.05 18.60 -9.41
CA ILE A 211 5.86 17.62 -8.34
C ILE A 211 7.09 17.64 -7.44
N ARG A 212 6.92 18.13 -6.22
CA ARG A 212 7.98 18.15 -5.21
C ARG A 212 8.16 16.78 -4.54
N ALA A 213 9.22 16.64 -3.77
CA ALA A 213 9.45 15.46 -2.94
C ALA A 213 8.21 15.12 -2.08
N GLY A 214 7.79 13.86 -2.14
CA GLY A 214 6.60 13.31 -1.49
C GLY A 214 5.27 13.58 -2.22
N GLY A 215 5.25 14.41 -3.27
CA GLY A 215 4.09 14.63 -4.11
C GLY A 215 3.91 13.52 -5.14
N THR A 216 2.67 13.32 -5.61
CA THR A 216 2.36 12.28 -6.61
C THR A 216 1.63 12.86 -7.82
N LEU A 217 2.11 12.52 -9.02
CA LEU A 217 1.36 12.64 -10.26
C LEU A 217 0.84 11.26 -10.66
N ILE A 218 -0.47 11.16 -10.89
CA ILE A 218 -1.14 9.97 -11.41
C ILE A 218 -1.68 10.31 -12.79
N VAL A 219 -1.29 9.54 -13.81
CA VAL A 219 -1.82 9.67 -15.17
C VAL A 219 -2.45 8.35 -15.57
N ASP A 220 -3.78 8.35 -15.67
CA ASP A 220 -4.54 7.18 -16.09
C ASP A 220 -4.43 6.97 -17.60
N THR A 221 -4.83 5.78 -18.07
CA THR A 221 -4.85 5.48 -19.50
C THR A 221 -5.69 6.50 -20.26
N GLY A 222 -5.07 7.18 -21.24
CA GLY A 222 -5.71 8.23 -22.03
C GLY A 222 -5.59 9.64 -21.45
N GLY A 223 -4.90 9.83 -20.33
CA GLY A 223 -4.57 11.15 -19.78
C GLY A 223 -3.33 11.76 -20.44
N ILE A 224 -3.27 13.10 -20.49
CA ILE A 224 -2.16 13.85 -21.11
C ILE A 224 -1.49 14.74 -20.06
N ALA A 225 -0.17 14.64 -19.91
CA ALA A 225 0.61 15.47 -18.99
C ALA A 225 1.91 15.95 -19.65
N HIS A 226 2.00 17.23 -20.00
CA HIS A 226 3.17 17.80 -20.70
C HIS A 226 3.91 18.85 -19.86
N GLY A 227 5.22 18.95 -20.06
CA GLY A 227 6.06 19.85 -19.27
C GLY A 227 6.06 19.49 -17.79
N VAL A 228 6.00 18.20 -17.48
CA VAL A 228 6.03 17.69 -16.10
C VAL A 228 7.43 17.85 -15.53
N TYR A 229 7.55 18.32 -14.29
CA TYR A 229 8.80 18.37 -13.54
C TYR A 229 8.67 17.53 -12.27
N LEU A 230 9.44 16.44 -12.19
CA LEU A 230 9.50 15.52 -11.06
C LEU A 230 10.81 15.75 -10.28
N ASP A 231 10.71 16.33 -9.08
CA ASP A 231 11.85 16.44 -8.15
C ASP A 231 12.27 15.04 -7.67
N THR A 232 13.53 14.89 -7.26
CA THR A 232 13.96 13.72 -6.49
C THR A 232 13.07 13.59 -5.24
N GLY A 233 12.56 12.40 -4.98
CA GLY A 233 11.60 12.15 -3.91
C GLY A 233 10.13 12.20 -4.36
N SER A 234 9.82 12.59 -5.59
CA SER A 234 8.44 12.58 -6.12
C SER A 234 7.99 11.18 -6.55
N ALA A 235 6.70 11.01 -6.84
CA ALA A 235 6.15 9.77 -7.39
C ALA A 235 5.40 10.02 -8.71
N LEU A 236 5.70 9.21 -9.72
CA LEU A 236 4.93 9.10 -10.95
C LEU A 236 4.20 7.75 -10.97
N VAL A 237 2.87 7.77 -11.11
CA VAL A 237 2.06 6.57 -11.32
C VAL A 237 1.43 6.64 -12.71
N ALA A 238 1.86 5.76 -13.61
CA ALA A 238 1.46 5.82 -15.01
C ALA A 238 1.45 4.42 -15.67
N ASN A 239 0.99 4.38 -16.92
CA ASN A 239 0.98 3.18 -17.75
C ASN A 239 1.26 3.53 -19.21
N THR A 240 1.75 2.56 -19.98
CA THR A 240 2.00 2.70 -21.43
C THR A 240 0.74 2.47 -22.29
N GLY A 241 -0.46 2.45 -21.71
CA GLY A 241 -1.70 2.19 -22.43
C GLY A 241 -2.04 3.25 -23.47
N ALA A 242 -2.99 2.90 -24.35
CA ALA A 242 -3.40 3.76 -25.46
C ALA A 242 -3.86 5.14 -24.99
N GLY A 243 -3.25 6.18 -25.57
CA GLY A 243 -3.57 7.58 -25.30
C GLY A 243 -2.94 8.17 -24.05
N THR A 244 -2.19 7.39 -23.25
CA THR A 244 -1.30 8.00 -22.24
C THR A 244 -0.19 8.75 -22.95
N ASP A 245 -0.06 10.04 -22.67
CA ASP A 245 0.96 10.89 -23.28
C ASP A 245 1.59 11.81 -22.22
N ILE A 246 2.84 11.51 -21.87
CA ILE A 246 3.59 12.19 -20.81
C ILE A 246 4.93 12.63 -21.36
N ASP A 247 5.24 13.92 -21.16
CA ASP A 247 6.50 14.54 -21.56
C ASP A 247 6.99 15.42 -20.41
N GLY A 248 8.24 15.23 -19.98
CA GLY A 248 8.75 15.98 -18.85
C GLY A 248 10.21 15.70 -18.49
N TYR A 249 10.60 16.22 -17.34
CA TYR A 249 11.93 16.11 -16.79
C TYR A 249 11.90 15.51 -15.39
N GLN A 250 12.84 14.61 -15.12
CA GLN A 250 13.07 14.00 -13.82
C GLN A 250 14.57 13.98 -13.54
N ARG A 251 15.00 14.49 -12.38
CA ARG A 251 16.44 14.65 -12.04
C ARG A 251 17.24 15.40 -13.12
N SER A 252 16.62 16.38 -13.77
CA SER A 252 17.16 17.14 -14.90
C SER A 252 17.37 16.35 -16.22
N SER A 253 16.95 15.08 -16.28
CA SER A 253 16.90 14.29 -17.51
C SER A 253 15.49 14.29 -18.10
N HIS A 254 15.40 14.33 -19.42
CA HIS A 254 14.12 14.23 -20.13
C HIS A 254 13.61 12.77 -20.10
N PHE A 255 12.30 12.59 -19.94
CA PHE A 255 11.63 11.29 -20.00
C PHE A 255 10.31 11.43 -20.75
N THR A 256 9.84 10.33 -21.35
CA THR A 256 8.55 10.31 -22.05
C THR A 256 7.78 9.02 -21.76
N ILE A 257 6.46 9.10 -21.88
CA ILE A 257 5.55 7.95 -22.04
C ILE A 257 4.58 8.34 -23.15
N THR A 258 4.85 7.92 -24.38
CA THR A 258 4.04 8.32 -25.54
C THR A 258 3.95 7.19 -26.55
N GLY A 259 2.82 7.09 -27.25
CA GLY A 259 2.63 6.11 -28.33
C GLY A 259 2.84 4.64 -27.91
N GLY A 260 2.59 4.29 -26.64
CA GLY A 260 2.84 2.93 -26.13
C GLY A 260 4.31 2.65 -25.78
N ARG A 261 5.13 3.68 -25.58
CA ARG A 261 6.54 3.52 -25.24
C ARG A 261 6.95 4.48 -24.13
N ALA A 262 7.55 3.94 -23.06
CA ALA A 262 8.15 4.71 -21.98
C ALA A 262 9.68 4.77 -22.15
N GLU A 263 10.27 5.95 -21.95
CA GLU A 263 11.72 6.20 -22.06
C GLU A 263 12.25 6.94 -20.85
N HIS A 264 13.38 6.47 -20.30
CA HIS A 264 14.14 7.15 -19.24
C HIS A 264 13.34 7.46 -17.96
N VAL A 265 12.25 6.72 -17.74
CA VAL A 265 11.39 6.90 -16.56
C VAL A 265 12.17 6.50 -15.30
N VAL A 266 12.12 7.34 -14.26
CA VAL A 266 12.65 7.01 -12.94
C VAL A 266 11.49 6.79 -11.97
N LEU A 267 11.47 5.62 -11.35
CA LEU A 267 10.45 5.22 -10.39
C LEU A 267 11.07 5.21 -9.00
N GLU A 268 10.53 6.02 -8.11
CA GLU A 268 10.98 6.16 -6.72
C GLU A 268 9.79 6.39 -5.79
N ASN A 269 9.96 6.14 -4.49
CA ASN A 269 8.92 6.26 -3.46
C ASN A 269 7.69 5.39 -3.74
N THR A 270 6.55 5.96 -4.07
CA THR A 270 5.34 5.20 -4.45
C THR A 270 5.13 5.21 -5.97
N GLY A 271 6.14 5.61 -6.74
CA GLY A 271 6.09 5.66 -8.18
C GLY A 271 5.95 4.27 -8.79
N GLN A 272 5.05 4.13 -9.76
CA GLN A 272 4.77 2.87 -10.43
C GLN A 272 4.54 3.09 -11.92
N LEU A 273 5.24 2.30 -12.76
CA LEU A 273 4.95 2.21 -14.19
C LEU A 273 4.41 0.82 -14.50
N THR A 274 3.25 0.79 -15.16
CA THR A 274 2.68 -0.45 -15.71
C THR A 274 2.89 -0.49 -17.22
N VAL A 275 3.68 -1.44 -17.70
CA VAL A 275 3.86 -1.71 -19.13
C VAL A 275 2.81 -2.73 -19.54
N VAL A 276 1.88 -2.33 -20.41
CA VAL A 276 0.74 -3.16 -20.85
C VAL A 276 1.07 -3.95 -22.13
N ALA A 277 0.17 -4.85 -22.53
CA ALA A 277 0.35 -5.71 -23.70
C ALA A 277 0.76 -4.92 -24.95
N GLN A 278 1.74 -5.43 -25.71
CA GLN A 278 2.22 -4.88 -26.99
C GLN A 278 2.88 -3.50 -26.89
N THR A 279 3.23 -3.06 -25.67
CA THR A 279 3.89 -1.78 -25.41
C THR A 279 5.26 -2.01 -24.77
N SER A 280 6.05 -0.94 -24.62
CA SER A 280 7.42 -1.07 -24.12
C SER A 280 7.87 0.00 -23.14
N ALA A 281 8.86 -0.34 -22.32
CA ALA A 281 9.62 0.60 -21.49
C ALA A 281 11.12 0.40 -21.74
N VAL A 282 11.88 1.49 -21.83
CA VAL A 282 13.31 1.49 -22.13
C VAL A 282 14.04 2.39 -21.13
N ASP A 283 15.22 1.95 -20.70
CA ASP A 283 16.10 2.70 -19.78
C ASP A 283 15.39 3.16 -18.50
N THR A 284 14.50 2.31 -17.99
CA THR A 284 13.77 2.60 -16.74
C THR A 284 14.68 2.37 -15.53
N ILE A 285 14.72 3.35 -14.64
CA ILE A 285 15.41 3.25 -13.35
C ILE A 285 14.36 2.98 -12.28
N VAL A 286 14.57 1.93 -11.48
CA VAL A 286 13.68 1.59 -10.36
C VAL A 286 14.46 1.71 -9.07
N ASP A 287 14.24 2.80 -8.35
CA ASP A 287 14.83 3.15 -7.06
C ASP A 287 13.95 2.70 -5.89
N ALA A 288 14.39 2.98 -4.66
CA ALA A 288 13.69 2.60 -3.43
C ALA A 288 12.19 2.96 -3.45
N GLY A 289 11.35 1.94 -3.24
CA GLY A 289 9.89 2.02 -3.25
C GLY A 289 9.26 2.05 -4.65
N GLY A 290 10.03 2.42 -5.68
CA GLY A 290 9.57 2.41 -7.07
C GLY A 290 9.23 1.00 -7.56
N LYS A 291 8.24 0.90 -8.44
CA LYS A 291 7.80 -0.38 -9.01
C LYS A 291 7.59 -0.34 -10.52
N LEU A 292 8.32 -1.17 -11.27
CA LEU A 292 8.04 -1.44 -12.68
C LEU A 292 7.27 -2.76 -12.81
N ILE A 293 6.12 -2.74 -13.47
CA ILE A 293 5.31 -3.93 -13.75
C ILE A 293 5.32 -4.18 -15.26
N VAL A 294 5.68 -5.39 -15.69
CA VAL A 294 5.68 -5.82 -17.09
C VAL A 294 4.63 -6.92 -17.25
N HIS A 295 3.52 -6.60 -17.92
CA HIS A 295 2.42 -7.53 -18.16
C HIS A 295 2.70 -8.52 -19.31
N GLU A 296 1.76 -9.45 -19.51
CA GLU A 296 1.68 -10.30 -20.70
C GLU A 296 1.86 -9.48 -21.99
N GLU A 297 2.70 -9.99 -22.91
CA GLU A 297 3.05 -9.34 -24.19
C GLU A 297 3.74 -7.97 -24.10
N ALA A 298 4.06 -7.49 -22.89
CA ALA A 298 4.78 -6.25 -22.67
C ALA A 298 6.30 -6.47 -22.67
N VAL A 299 7.07 -5.44 -23.02
CA VAL A 299 8.54 -5.53 -23.04
C VAL A 299 9.22 -4.39 -22.30
N ALA A 300 10.12 -4.72 -21.37
CA ALA A 300 11.07 -3.78 -20.78
C ALA A 300 12.50 -4.06 -21.28
N TYR A 301 13.20 -3.00 -21.64
CA TYR A 301 14.61 -3.02 -22.02
C TYR A 301 15.41 -2.18 -21.03
N THR A 302 16.61 -2.67 -20.70
CA THR A 302 17.66 -1.92 -19.97
C THR A 302 17.18 -1.34 -18.63
N THR A 303 16.46 -2.13 -17.85
CA THR A 303 16.03 -1.71 -16.51
C THR A 303 17.19 -1.70 -15.52
N ARG A 304 17.46 -0.55 -14.89
CA ARG A 304 18.37 -0.47 -13.74
C ARG A 304 17.58 -0.61 -12.45
N LEU A 305 17.70 -1.77 -11.81
CA LEU A 305 16.97 -2.15 -10.61
C LEU A 305 17.86 -1.91 -9.38
N ASN A 306 17.66 -0.78 -8.70
CA ASN A 306 18.45 -0.36 -7.56
C ASN A 306 17.88 -0.89 -6.24
N ASN A 307 18.61 -0.66 -5.15
CA ASN A 307 18.24 -1.12 -3.82
C ASN A 307 16.85 -0.61 -3.41
N GLY A 308 15.98 -1.54 -3.00
CA GLY A 308 14.61 -1.25 -2.59
C GLY A 308 13.62 -1.01 -3.74
N GLY A 309 14.07 -1.03 -4.99
CA GLY A 309 13.19 -1.00 -6.16
C GLY A 309 12.67 -2.39 -6.50
N ILE A 310 11.48 -2.45 -7.13
CA ILE A 310 10.82 -3.71 -7.49
C ILE A 310 10.58 -3.77 -9.00
N LEU A 311 11.07 -4.83 -9.65
CA LEU A 311 10.70 -5.21 -11.01
C LEU A 311 9.80 -6.46 -10.96
N ASP A 312 8.55 -6.32 -11.39
CA ASP A 312 7.52 -7.36 -11.41
C ASP A 312 7.25 -7.78 -12.87
N VAL A 313 7.81 -8.92 -13.29
CA VAL A 313 7.64 -9.48 -14.63
C VAL A 313 6.65 -10.63 -14.57
N ARG A 314 5.47 -10.41 -15.16
CA ARG A 314 4.38 -11.38 -15.13
C ARG A 314 4.53 -12.45 -16.21
N GLU A 315 3.66 -13.45 -16.14
CA GLU A 315 3.54 -14.45 -17.20
C GLU A 315 3.47 -13.79 -18.57
N LYS A 316 4.24 -14.35 -19.52
CA LYS A 316 4.42 -13.87 -20.90
C LYS A 316 4.94 -12.43 -21.06
N GLY A 317 5.30 -11.74 -19.98
CA GLY A 317 6.06 -10.49 -20.04
C GLY A 317 7.53 -10.74 -20.39
N SER A 318 8.22 -9.70 -20.89
CA SER A 318 9.64 -9.76 -21.20
C SER A 318 10.41 -8.59 -20.60
N ALA A 319 11.49 -8.83 -19.86
CA ALA A 319 12.37 -7.78 -19.34
C ALA A 319 13.84 -8.15 -19.57
N THR A 320 14.60 -7.35 -20.31
CA THR A 320 15.94 -7.75 -20.78
C THR A 320 16.98 -6.67 -20.56
N GLY A 321 18.23 -7.07 -20.36
CA GLY A 321 19.32 -6.15 -20.04
C GLY A 321 19.18 -5.54 -18.64
N ILE A 322 18.57 -6.27 -17.70
CA ILE A 322 18.39 -5.82 -16.33
C ILE A 322 19.76 -5.66 -15.67
N GLN A 323 19.99 -4.54 -14.98
CA GLN A 323 21.13 -4.33 -14.10
C GLN A 323 20.63 -4.37 -12.66
N GLN A 324 20.77 -5.53 -12.00
CA GLN A 324 20.24 -5.76 -10.66
C GLN A 324 21.27 -5.43 -9.58
N SER A 325 20.96 -4.47 -8.71
CA SER A 325 21.74 -4.17 -7.51
C SER A 325 21.57 -5.26 -6.44
N SER A 326 22.43 -5.26 -5.41
CA SER A 326 22.42 -6.31 -4.37
C SER A 326 21.16 -6.37 -3.51
N GLN A 327 20.31 -5.34 -3.52
CA GLN A 327 19.00 -5.31 -2.86
C GLN A 327 17.86 -4.89 -3.80
N GLY A 328 18.07 -5.03 -5.11
CA GLY A 328 17.02 -4.86 -6.10
C GLY A 328 16.11 -6.09 -6.12
N ALA A 329 14.81 -5.89 -5.98
CA ALA A 329 13.83 -6.98 -5.90
C ALA A 329 13.32 -7.36 -7.30
N LEU A 330 13.67 -8.57 -7.75
CA LEU A 330 13.08 -9.18 -8.94
C LEU A 330 11.91 -10.08 -8.51
N VAL A 331 10.72 -9.78 -9.01
CA VAL A 331 9.53 -10.63 -8.91
C VAL A 331 9.25 -11.18 -10.30
N ALA A 332 9.36 -12.50 -10.46
CA ALA A 332 9.21 -13.14 -11.75
C ALA A 332 8.66 -14.57 -11.64
N THR A 333 8.19 -15.09 -12.77
CA THR A 333 7.75 -16.47 -12.94
C THR A 333 8.48 -17.11 -14.11
N THR A 334 8.72 -18.42 -14.06
CA THR A 334 9.28 -19.19 -15.20
C THR A 334 8.37 -19.20 -16.44
N ARG A 335 7.13 -18.71 -16.31
CA ARG A 335 6.20 -18.49 -17.43
C ARG A 335 6.34 -17.10 -18.08
N ALA A 336 7.24 -16.26 -17.58
CA ALA A 336 7.64 -15.06 -18.33
C ALA A 336 8.23 -15.47 -19.68
N THR A 337 8.02 -14.64 -20.71
CA THR A 337 8.55 -14.92 -22.05
C THR A 337 10.08 -14.90 -22.02
N ARG A 338 10.65 -13.87 -21.39
CA ARG A 338 12.10 -13.73 -21.24
C ARG A 338 12.46 -12.74 -20.13
N VAL A 339 13.30 -13.14 -19.18
CA VAL A 339 13.90 -12.23 -18.20
C VAL A 339 15.40 -12.38 -18.25
N THR A 340 16.17 -11.34 -18.55
CA THR A 340 17.65 -11.46 -18.61
C THR A 340 18.34 -10.24 -18.04
N GLY A 341 19.48 -10.45 -17.41
CA GLY A 341 20.27 -9.38 -16.84
C GLY A 341 21.57 -9.81 -16.19
N THR A 342 22.19 -8.86 -15.51
CA THR A 342 23.44 -9.02 -14.77
C THR A 342 23.24 -8.50 -13.35
N ARG A 343 23.70 -9.28 -12.38
CA ARG A 343 23.72 -8.94 -10.95
C ARG A 343 24.88 -8.00 -10.63
N ALA A 344 24.83 -7.38 -9.44
CA ALA A 344 25.89 -6.52 -8.93
C ALA A 344 27.26 -7.20 -8.77
N ASP A 345 27.29 -8.53 -8.62
CA ASP A 345 28.50 -9.35 -8.57
C ASP A 345 29.03 -9.77 -9.96
N GLY A 346 28.40 -9.29 -11.04
CA GLY A 346 28.79 -9.55 -12.42
C GLY A 346 28.23 -10.85 -13.01
N VAL A 347 27.49 -11.65 -12.22
CA VAL A 347 26.89 -12.89 -12.71
C VAL A 347 25.67 -12.59 -13.59
N ALA A 348 25.64 -13.18 -14.78
CA ALA A 348 24.47 -13.15 -15.66
C ALA A 348 23.38 -14.11 -15.17
N PHE A 349 22.13 -13.69 -15.27
CA PHE A 349 20.96 -14.49 -14.92
C PHE A 349 19.92 -14.47 -16.06
N SER A 350 19.10 -15.52 -16.11
CA SER A 350 18.05 -15.63 -17.14
C SER A 350 16.81 -16.39 -16.66
N ILE A 351 15.67 -16.08 -17.28
CA ILE A 351 14.45 -16.89 -17.33
C ILE A 351 14.06 -16.97 -18.79
N GLU A 352 14.23 -18.14 -19.41
CA GLU A 352 13.94 -18.36 -20.83
C GLU A 352 13.41 -19.78 -21.01
N GLN A 353 12.40 -19.95 -21.87
CA GLN A 353 11.86 -21.26 -22.26
C GLN A 353 11.48 -22.16 -21.06
N GLY A 354 10.95 -21.57 -19.98
CA GLY A 354 10.60 -22.32 -18.77
C GLY A 354 11.79 -22.73 -17.91
N ALA A 355 12.96 -22.10 -18.05
CA ALA A 355 14.12 -22.36 -17.20
C ALA A 355 14.67 -21.05 -16.60
N ALA A 356 14.76 -20.99 -15.28
CA ALA A 356 15.39 -19.89 -14.54
C ALA A 356 16.82 -20.27 -14.12
N ASN A 357 17.80 -19.37 -14.29
CA ASN A 357 19.21 -19.63 -14.00
C ASN A 357 19.87 -18.45 -13.27
N ASN A 358 20.61 -18.73 -12.19
CA ASN A 358 21.40 -17.77 -11.39
C ASN A 358 20.59 -16.60 -10.79
N ILE A 359 19.28 -16.80 -10.58
CA ILE A 359 18.40 -15.76 -10.08
C ILE A 359 18.82 -15.34 -8.67
N LEU A 360 18.91 -14.03 -8.43
CA LEU A 360 19.13 -13.44 -7.11
C LEU A 360 17.80 -12.92 -6.56
N LEU A 361 17.36 -13.48 -5.44
CA LEU A 361 16.17 -13.06 -4.72
C LEU A 361 16.59 -12.40 -3.42
N THR A 362 16.20 -11.14 -3.24
CA THR A 362 16.50 -10.31 -2.06
C THR A 362 15.18 -9.86 -1.43
N ASN A 363 15.20 -8.98 -0.43
CA ASN A 363 13.98 -8.52 0.22
C ASN A 363 12.89 -8.04 -0.77
N GLY A 364 11.76 -8.74 -0.80
CA GLY A 364 10.65 -8.47 -1.73
C GLY A 364 10.76 -9.15 -3.10
N GLY A 365 11.90 -9.77 -3.41
CA GLY A 365 12.11 -10.58 -4.60
C GLY A 365 11.46 -11.95 -4.48
N VAL A 366 10.79 -12.40 -5.53
CA VAL A 366 10.09 -13.68 -5.57
C VAL A 366 10.30 -14.35 -6.93
N LEU A 367 10.73 -15.61 -6.93
CA LEU A 367 10.67 -16.46 -8.12
C LEU A 367 9.59 -17.51 -7.92
N THR A 368 8.65 -17.59 -8.86
CA THR A 368 7.73 -18.74 -8.95
C THR A 368 8.19 -19.66 -10.07
N VAL A 369 8.58 -20.88 -9.70
CA VAL A 369 8.90 -21.97 -10.62
C VAL A 369 7.61 -22.75 -10.87
N GLU A 370 7.02 -22.51 -12.03
CA GLU A 370 5.72 -23.07 -12.43
C GLU A 370 5.80 -24.55 -12.78
N SER A 371 4.67 -25.26 -12.77
CA SER A 371 4.60 -26.69 -13.10
C SER A 371 5.30 -26.99 -14.43
N ASP A 372 6.00 -28.11 -14.56
CA ASP A 372 6.72 -28.52 -15.77
C ASP A 372 7.83 -27.54 -16.22
N THR A 373 8.34 -26.71 -15.30
CA THR A 373 9.45 -25.77 -15.52
C THR A 373 10.56 -25.97 -14.48
N THR A 374 11.70 -25.32 -14.67
CA THR A 374 12.87 -25.50 -13.80
C THR A 374 13.50 -24.20 -13.32
N SER A 375 14.18 -24.28 -12.17
CA SER A 375 15.17 -23.28 -11.74
C SER A 375 16.50 -23.94 -11.40
N ALA A 376 17.59 -23.21 -11.61
CA ALA A 376 18.93 -23.65 -11.29
C ALA A 376 19.76 -22.53 -10.65
N LYS A 377 20.46 -22.86 -9.57
CA LYS A 377 21.41 -21.96 -8.87
C LYS A 377 20.77 -20.66 -8.38
N THR A 378 19.51 -20.72 -7.97
CA THR A 378 18.83 -19.60 -7.32
C THR A 378 19.53 -19.28 -6.01
N GLN A 379 19.85 -18.00 -5.78
CA GLN A 379 20.33 -17.50 -4.49
C GLN A 379 19.20 -16.74 -3.82
N VAL A 380 18.75 -17.20 -2.67
CA VAL A 380 17.65 -16.60 -1.91
C VAL A 380 18.22 -16.00 -0.63
N ASN A 381 18.39 -14.69 -0.64
CA ASN A 381 18.85 -13.92 0.50
C ASN A 381 17.67 -13.50 1.40
N ALA A 382 17.98 -12.91 2.55
CA ALA A 382 17.01 -12.38 3.51
C ALA A 382 15.84 -11.62 2.85
N GLY A 383 14.61 -12.07 3.15
CA GLY A 383 13.36 -11.51 2.63
C GLY A 383 13.02 -11.89 1.17
N GLY A 384 13.86 -12.66 0.50
CA GLY A 384 13.58 -13.27 -0.81
C GLY A 384 12.87 -14.61 -0.68
N ARG A 385 12.14 -15.02 -1.72
CA ARG A 385 11.44 -16.31 -1.73
C ARG A 385 11.43 -17.02 -3.08
N GLU A 386 11.83 -18.28 -3.11
CA GLU A 386 11.61 -19.19 -4.24
C GLU A 386 10.41 -20.11 -3.95
N ILE A 387 9.45 -20.17 -4.88
CA ILE A 387 8.27 -21.04 -4.78
C ILE A 387 8.35 -22.08 -5.89
N VAL A 388 8.50 -23.34 -5.53
CA VAL A 388 8.61 -24.48 -6.45
C VAL A 388 7.28 -25.22 -6.48
N LYS A 389 6.45 -24.96 -7.50
CA LYS A 389 5.11 -25.54 -7.61
C LYS A 389 5.15 -27.03 -7.95
N THR A 390 4.02 -27.72 -7.78
CA THR A 390 3.87 -29.14 -8.18
C THR A 390 4.35 -29.37 -9.61
N LYS A 391 5.11 -30.46 -9.84
CA LYS A 391 5.79 -30.81 -11.10
C LYS A 391 6.90 -29.85 -11.56
N ALA A 392 7.25 -28.83 -10.79
CA ALA A 392 8.43 -28.01 -11.04
C ALA A 392 9.68 -28.62 -10.37
N THR A 393 10.86 -28.28 -10.88
CA THR A 393 12.13 -28.71 -10.29
C THR A 393 13.08 -27.54 -10.06
N ALA A 394 13.50 -27.31 -8.81
CA ALA A 394 14.59 -26.41 -8.47
C ALA A 394 15.87 -27.20 -8.20
N THR A 395 17.03 -26.75 -8.69
CA THR A 395 18.32 -27.42 -8.48
C THR A 395 19.40 -26.46 -7.99
N GLY A 396 20.11 -26.82 -6.93
CA GLY A 396 21.24 -26.04 -6.43
C GLY A 396 20.85 -24.69 -5.82
N THR A 397 19.64 -24.58 -5.26
CA THR A 397 19.21 -23.36 -4.56
C THR A 397 20.05 -23.15 -3.31
N THR A 398 20.52 -21.93 -3.08
CA THR A 398 21.23 -21.53 -1.86
C THR A 398 20.38 -20.54 -1.07
N LEU A 399 20.07 -20.86 0.19
CA LEU A 399 19.27 -20.04 1.09
C LEU A 399 20.18 -19.40 2.15
N THR A 400 20.20 -18.07 2.23
CA THR A 400 20.98 -17.30 3.21
C THR A 400 20.08 -16.21 3.79
N GLY A 401 19.24 -16.58 4.76
CA GLY A 401 18.17 -15.73 5.31
C GLY A 401 16.85 -15.79 4.54
N GLY A 402 16.83 -16.37 3.34
CA GLY A 402 15.66 -16.46 2.46
C GLY A 402 14.88 -17.76 2.59
N GLU A 403 13.76 -17.85 1.89
CA GLU A 403 12.84 -18.98 1.97
C GLU A 403 12.70 -19.73 0.63
N GLN A 404 12.67 -21.06 0.67
CA GLN A 404 12.19 -21.90 -0.42
C GLN A 404 10.95 -22.69 0.02
N ILE A 405 9.85 -22.58 -0.73
CA ILE A 405 8.64 -23.38 -0.53
C ILE A 405 8.58 -24.45 -1.64
N VAL A 406 8.50 -25.72 -1.25
CA VAL A 406 8.61 -26.87 -2.17
C VAL A 406 7.31 -27.66 -2.20
N GLU A 407 6.52 -27.47 -3.25
CA GLU A 407 5.36 -28.31 -3.62
C GLU A 407 5.70 -29.28 -4.78
N GLY A 408 6.78 -28.98 -5.52
CA GLY A 408 7.37 -29.84 -6.54
C GLY A 408 8.62 -30.56 -6.02
N VAL A 409 9.72 -30.49 -6.76
CA VAL A 409 10.99 -31.12 -6.41
C VAL A 409 12.07 -30.06 -6.19
N ALA A 410 12.78 -30.11 -5.06
CA ALA A 410 13.98 -29.32 -4.80
C ALA A 410 15.18 -30.25 -4.63
N ASN A 411 16.16 -30.15 -5.52
CA ASN A 411 17.37 -30.98 -5.51
C ASN A 411 18.59 -30.15 -5.14
N GLU A 412 19.44 -30.67 -4.25
CA GLU A 412 20.72 -30.06 -3.85
C GLU A 412 20.55 -28.64 -3.26
N THR A 413 19.50 -28.44 -2.44
CA THR A 413 19.33 -27.17 -1.73
C THR A 413 20.34 -27.05 -0.59
N THR A 414 21.03 -25.92 -0.51
CA THR A 414 21.92 -25.58 0.61
C THR A 414 21.25 -24.52 1.48
N ILE A 415 21.04 -24.83 2.75
CA ILE A 415 20.39 -23.95 3.72
C ILE A 415 21.44 -23.43 4.70
N ASN A 416 21.78 -22.15 4.60
CA ASN A 416 22.70 -21.46 5.50
C ASN A 416 21.94 -20.68 6.58
N ASP A 417 22.67 -19.92 7.39
CA ASP A 417 22.13 -19.10 8.47
C ASP A 417 20.89 -18.29 8.05
N GLY A 418 19.83 -18.44 8.83
CA GLY A 418 18.50 -17.84 8.61
C GLY A 418 17.74 -18.35 7.40
N GLY A 419 18.32 -19.22 6.57
CA GLY A 419 17.65 -19.84 5.44
C GLY A 419 16.61 -20.86 5.89
N ILE A 420 15.50 -20.95 5.16
CA ILE A 420 14.40 -21.86 5.47
C ILE A 420 13.95 -22.59 4.21
N GLN A 421 14.05 -23.92 4.19
CA GLN A 421 13.37 -24.74 3.20
C GLN A 421 12.13 -25.38 3.84
N THR A 422 10.96 -25.14 3.25
CA THR A 422 9.71 -25.77 3.65
C THR A 422 9.27 -26.75 2.57
N VAL A 423 9.27 -28.04 2.91
CA VAL A 423 8.72 -29.11 2.07
C VAL A 423 7.24 -29.27 2.40
N SER A 424 6.38 -28.85 1.48
CA SER A 424 4.94 -28.94 1.58
C SER A 424 4.43 -30.36 1.33
N ALA A 425 3.13 -30.60 1.54
CA ALA A 425 2.51 -31.87 1.24
C ALA A 425 2.73 -32.27 -0.24
N ASN A 426 3.22 -33.49 -0.47
CA ASN A 426 3.64 -34.04 -1.76
C ASN A 426 4.85 -33.36 -2.42
N GLY A 427 5.49 -32.41 -1.73
CA GLY A 427 6.78 -31.87 -2.14
C GLY A 427 7.91 -32.87 -1.83
N GLU A 428 8.98 -32.82 -2.63
CA GLU A 428 10.15 -33.67 -2.47
C GLU A 428 11.43 -32.83 -2.44
N ALA A 429 12.18 -32.91 -1.34
CA ALA A 429 13.53 -32.39 -1.24
C ALA A 429 14.56 -33.53 -1.32
N ILE A 430 15.61 -33.35 -2.12
CA ILE A 430 16.63 -34.37 -2.34
C ILE A 430 17.99 -33.72 -2.12
N LYS A 431 18.86 -34.38 -1.35
CA LYS A 431 20.23 -33.91 -1.08
C LYS A 431 20.30 -32.51 -0.48
N THR A 432 19.34 -32.17 0.38
CA THR A 432 19.39 -30.92 1.12
C THR A 432 20.58 -30.95 2.09
N THR A 433 21.42 -29.92 2.04
CA THR A 433 22.46 -29.68 3.05
C THR A 433 22.00 -28.56 3.96
N ILE A 434 21.93 -28.83 5.26
CA ILE A 434 21.55 -27.86 6.28
C ILE A 434 22.79 -27.51 7.09
N ASN A 435 23.16 -26.23 7.09
CA ASN A 435 24.30 -25.69 7.82
C ASN A 435 23.86 -25.00 9.11
N GLU A 436 24.83 -24.53 9.90
CA GLU A 436 24.57 -23.77 11.11
C GLU A 436 23.60 -22.60 10.86
N GLY A 437 22.54 -22.53 11.67
CA GLY A 437 21.50 -21.51 11.56
C GLY A 437 20.45 -21.74 10.46
N GLY A 438 20.64 -22.72 9.59
CA GLY A 438 19.66 -23.11 8.57
C GLY A 438 18.57 -24.01 9.13
N THR A 439 17.35 -23.90 8.57
CA THR A 439 16.19 -24.73 8.97
C THR A 439 15.60 -25.47 7.77
N LEU A 440 15.45 -26.79 7.90
CA LEU A 440 14.58 -27.60 7.04
C LEU A 440 13.28 -27.92 7.80
N THR A 441 12.14 -27.59 7.20
CA THR A 441 10.81 -27.98 7.69
C THR A 441 10.19 -28.97 6.71
N VAL A 442 9.77 -30.13 7.20
CA VAL A 442 9.06 -31.14 6.40
C VAL A 442 7.67 -31.35 6.99
N ASN A 443 6.66 -30.92 6.23
CA ASN A 443 5.26 -31.02 6.59
C ASN A 443 4.67 -32.40 6.27
N ASP A 444 3.46 -32.68 6.74
CA ASP A 444 2.72 -33.91 6.50
C ASP A 444 2.67 -34.27 5.00
N ASN A 445 2.91 -35.54 4.67
CA ASN A 445 3.06 -36.04 3.29
C ASN A 445 4.20 -35.42 2.48
N GLY A 446 5.13 -34.70 3.09
CA GLY A 446 6.36 -34.22 2.46
C GLY A 446 7.48 -35.28 2.51
N LYS A 447 8.37 -35.24 1.52
CA LYS A 447 9.52 -36.15 1.43
C LYS A 447 10.83 -35.38 1.40
N ALA A 448 11.82 -35.80 2.19
CA ALA A 448 13.15 -35.21 2.21
C ALA A 448 14.24 -36.29 2.37
N THR A 449 14.94 -36.63 1.29
CA THR A 449 15.93 -37.73 1.29
C THR A 449 17.35 -37.27 1.04
N ASP A 450 18.31 -38.08 1.47
CA ASP A 450 19.75 -37.81 1.37
C ASP A 450 20.17 -36.50 2.05
N ILE A 451 19.51 -36.14 3.15
CA ILE A 451 19.82 -34.93 3.91
C ILE A 451 21.23 -35.02 4.51
N VAL A 452 21.96 -33.92 4.49
CA VAL A 452 23.17 -33.72 5.28
C VAL A 452 22.87 -32.65 6.33
N GLN A 453 22.72 -33.06 7.58
CA GLN A 453 22.50 -32.16 8.72
C GLN A 453 23.84 -31.91 9.43
N ASN A 454 24.42 -30.73 9.20
CA ASN A 454 25.66 -30.31 9.87
C ASN A 454 25.38 -29.79 11.29
N SER A 455 26.42 -29.66 12.11
CA SER A 455 26.30 -29.13 13.47
C SER A 455 25.66 -27.74 13.48
N GLY A 456 24.67 -27.54 14.36
CA GLY A 456 23.93 -26.30 14.51
C GLY A 456 22.80 -26.12 13.48
N ALA A 457 22.48 -27.15 12.70
CA ALA A 457 21.36 -27.15 11.78
C ALA A 457 20.04 -27.54 12.47
N ALA A 458 18.94 -26.94 12.03
CA ALA A 458 17.60 -27.28 12.52
C ALA A 458 16.83 -28.14 11.51
N LEU A 459 16.24 -29.23 12.02
CA LEU A 459 15.24 -30.03 11.31
C LEU A 459 13.92 -29.99 12.09
N GLN A 460 12.84 -29.57 11.45
CA GLN A 460 11.50 -29.45 12.02
C GLN A 460 10.53 -30.38 11.30
N THR A 461 9.93 -31.33 12.01
CA THR A 461 9.04 -32.32 11.41
C THR A 461 8.17 -33.05 12.45
N SER A 462 7.39 -34.03 11.99
CA SER A 462 6.59 -34.93 12.81
C SER A 462 6.73 -36.37 12.32
N THR A 463 6.10 -37.31 13.02
CA THR A 463 5.93 -38.70 12.57
C THR A 463 4.63 -38.93 11.79
N ALA A 464 4.03 -37.88 11.23
CA ALA A 464 2.77 -37.96 10.48
C ALA A 464 2.84 -38.91 9.28
N ASN A 465 1.67 -39.39 8.87
CA ASN A 465 1.54 -40.25 7.71
C ASN A 465 2.09 -39.56 6.45
N GLY A 466 2.78 -40.35 5.63
CA GLY A 466 3.36 -39.89 4.37
C GLY A 466 4.63 -39.07 4.50
N ILE A 467 5.12 -38.79 5.71
CA ILE A 467 6.47 -38.22 5.88
C ILE A 467 7.51 -39.30 5.62
N GLU A 468 8.41 -39.01 4.68
CA GLU A 468 9.58 -39.82 4.36
C GLU A 468 10.83 -38.97 4.48
N ILE A 469 11.68 -39.26 5.47
CA ILE A 469 12.92 -38.54 5.72
C ILE A 469 14.09 -39.51 5.79
N SER A 470 15.21 -39.19 5.15
CA SER A 470 16.47 -39.91 5.33
C SER A 470 17.67 -38.99 5.20
N GLY A 471 18.71 -39.24 5.99
CA GLY A 471 19.92 -38.44 5.93
C GLY A 471 21.02 -38.90 6.88
N THR A 472 22.01 -38.03 7.05
CA THR A 472 23.15 -38.22 7.96
C THR A 472 23.40 -36.97 8.79
N HIS A 473 23.87 -37.16 10.02
CA HIS A 473 24.50 -36.16 10.88
C HIS A 473 25.73 -36.78 11.56
N GLN A 474 26.36 -36.04 12.49
CA GLN A 474 27.59 -36.46 13.18
C GLN A 474 27.52 -37.77 13.97
N TYR A 475 26.32 -38.32 14.23
CA TYR A 475 26.11 -39.57 14.97
C TYR A 475 25.60 -40.71 14.09
N GLY A 476 25.61 -40.55 12.77
CA GLY A 476 25.25 -41.60 11.82
C GLY A 476 24.05 -41.24 10.95
N THR A 477 23.35 -42.27 10.46
CA THR A 477 22.16 -42.13 9.62
C THR A 477 20.92 -41.95 10.48
N PHE A 478 20.01 -41.09 10.03
CA PHE A 478 18.69 -40.89 10.64
C PHE A 478 17.59 -41.07 9.60
N SER A 479 16.37 -41.37 10.06
CA SER A 479 15.22 -41.50 9.17
C SER A 479 13.89 -41.27 9.87
N ILE A 480 12.89 -40.90 9.07
CA ILE A 480 11.48 -41.07 9.40
C ILE A 480 10.84 -41.85 8.27
N ALA A 481 10.35 -43.05 8.53
CA ALA A 481 9.66 -43.86 7.55
C ALA A 481 8.61 -44.75 8.24
N SER A 482 7.46 -44.94 7.60
CA SER A 482 6.37 -45.75 8.15
C SER A 482 6.01 -45.36 9.60
N ASN A 483 5.93 -44.05 9.86
CA ASN A 483 5.63 -43.47 11.17
C ASN A 483 6.64 -43.80 12.30
N LEU A 484 7.85 -44.24 11.96
CA LEU A 484 8.95 -44.44 12.90
C LEU A 484 10.06 -43.44 12.63
N ALA A 485 10.36 -42.59 13.61
CA ALA A 485 11.55 -41.74 13.62
C ALA A 485 12.73 -42.49 14.28
N THR A 486 13.91 -42.47 13.68
CA THR A 486 15.11 -43.17 14.20
C THR A 486 16.32 -42.25 14.16
N ASN A 487 17.07 -42.22 15.26
CA ASN A 487 18.33 -41.49 15.41
C ASN A 487 18.21 -40.00 15.07
N MET A 488 17.11 -39.33 15.43
CA MET A 488 16.92 -37.92 15.07
C MET A 488 17.83 -37.00 15.90
N LEU A 489 18.54 -36.06 15.28
CA LEU A 489 19.28 -35.00 15.97
C LEU A 489 18.49 -33.69 15.95
N LEU A 490 18.13 -33.18 17.13
CA LEU A 490 17.31 -31.98 17.29
C LEU A 490 18.12 -30.91 18.03
N GLU A 491 18.52 -29.87 17.32
CA GLU A 491 19.33 -28.76 17.85
C GLU A 491 18.94 -27.43 17.18
N ASN A 492 19.34 -26.30 17.79
CA ASN A 492 19.21 -24.96 17.20
C ASN A 492 17.82 -24.61 16.64
N GLY A 493 16.74 -25.00 17.32
CA GLY A 493 15.36 -24.82 16.87
C GLY A 493 14.77 -26.01 16.09
N GLY A 494 15.52 -27.10 15.94
CA GLY A 494 15.02 -28.38 15.48
C GLY A 494 13.94 -28.93 16.41
N ASN A 495 12.88 -29.48 15.83
CA ASN A 495 11.72 -29.94 16.57
C ASN A 495 11.16 -31.24 15.97
N LEU A 496 10.83 -32.20 16.83
CA LEU A 496 10.12 -33.42 16.45
C LEU A 496 8.83 -33.55 17.25
N LEU A 497 7.70 -33.63 16.54
CA LEU A 497 6.42 -34.06 17.10
C LEU A 497 6.22 -35.56 16.83
N VAL A 498 6.29 -36.38 17.87
CA VAL A 498 5.90 -37.79 17.79
C VAL A 498 4.40 -37.87 18.05
N LEU A 499 3.62 -38.21 17.02
CA LEU A 499 2.17 -38.30 17.09
C LEU A 499 1.66 -39.54 17.82
N ALA A 500 0.44 -39.49 18.31
CA ALA A 500 -0.21 -40.64 18.95
C ALA A 500 -0.26 -41.85 17.99
N GLY A 501 0.09 -43.03 18.51
CA GLY A 501 0.14 -44.27 17.72
C GLY A 501 1.39 -44.43 16.84
N THR A 502 2.36 -43.51 16.93
CA THR A 502 3.63 -43.55 16.18
C THR A 502 4.82 -43.69 17.13
N GLU A 503 6.01 -43.92 16.58
CA GLU A 503 7.21 -44.23 17.37
C GLU A 503 8.42 -43.33 17.03
N ALA A 504 9.26 -43.07 18.03
CA ALA A 504 10.60 -42.53 17.85
C ALA A 504 11.64 -43.36 18.62
N ARG A 505 12.85 -43.51 18.07
CA ARG A 505 13.94 -44.28 18.69
C ARG A 505 15.26 -43.54 18.58
N ASP A 506 16.07 -43.63 19.63
CA ASP A 506 17.46 -43.14 19.66
C ASP A 506 17.59 -41.63 19.34
N SER A 507 16.56 -40.83 19.64
CA SER A 507 16.59 -39.39 19.34
C SER A 507 17.51 -38.65 20.30
N THR A 508 18.27 -37.68 19.80
CA THR A 508 19.11 -36.78 20.60
C THR A 508 18.56 -35.36 20.54
N VAL A 509 18.18 -34.83 21.69
CA VAL A 509 17.68 -33.45 21.87
C VAL A 509 18.79 -32.62 22.50
N ASP A 510 19.45 -31.81 21.68
CA ASP A 510 20.57 -30.94 22.02
C ASP A 510 20.11 -29.50 22.27
N LYS A 511 21.08 -28.60 22.49
CA LYS A 511 20.82 -27.19 22.84
C LYS A 511 19.88 -26.52 21.83
N GLY A 512 18.77 -25.99 22.34
CA GLY A 512 17.77 -25.30 21.52
C GLY A 512 16.88 -26.23 20.70
N GLY A 513 17.08 -27.54 20.76
CA GLY A 513 16.18 -28.53 20.18
C GLY A 513 15.00 -28.84 21.12
N ALA A 514 13.91 -29.30 20.51
CA ALA A 514 12.72 -29.71 21.23
C ALA A 514 12.17 -31.05 20.70
N MET A 515 11.63 -31.87 21.59
CA MET A 515 10.87 -33.05 21.23
C MET A 515 9.56 -33.09 22.02
N GLN A 516 8.45 -33.25 21.32
CA GLN A 516 7.13 -33.43 21.91
C GLN A 516 6.64 -34.84 21.60
N ASN A 517 6.53 -35.68 22.62
CA ASN A 517 6.06 -37.05 22.48
C ASN A 517 4.59 -37.20 22.91
N LEU A 518 3.73 -37.52 21.94
CA LEU A 518 2.33 -37.93 22.13
C LEU A 518 2.11 -39.43 21.83
N GLY A 519 3.11 -40.09 21.22
CA GLY A 519 3.14 -41.50 20.88
C GLY A 519 4.08 -42.26 21.79
N GLN A 520 4.99 -43.04 21.20
CA GLN A 520 5.99 -43.79 21.95
C GLN A 520 7.39 -43.34 21.58
N ASP A 521 8.29 -43.22 22.55
CA ASP A 521 9.70 -43.07 22.28
C ASP A 521 10.56 -44.00 23.14
N SER A 522 11.72 -44.40 22.61
CA SER A 522 12.71 -45.20 23.35
C SER A 522 14.12 -44.67 23.16
N ALA A 523 14.93 -44.73 24.22
CA ALA A 523 16.34 -44.34 24.22
C ALA A 523 16.59 -42.88 23.78
N THR A 524 15.63 -41.98 24.05
CA THR A 524 15.81 -40.56 23.78
C THR A 524 16.81 -39.96 24.77
N LYS A 525 17.77 -39.19 24.27
CA LYS A 525 18.77 -38.47 25.06
C LYS A 525 18.50 -36.96 25.03
N VAL A 526 18.29 -36.35 26.18
CA VAL A 526 18.02 -34.92 26.34
C VAL A 526 19.22 -34.25 26.99
N ASN A 527 20.06 -33.63 26.18
CA ASN A 527 21.30 -32.98 26.60
C ASN A 527 21.07 -31.54 27.10
N SER A 528 22.14 -30.90 27.58
CA SER A 528 22.10 -29.54 28.10
C SER A 528 21.47 -28.53 27.13
N GLY A 529 20.37 -27.91 27.57
CA GLY A 529 19.61 -26.93 26.79
C GLY A 529 18.59 -27.53 25.82
N GLY A 530 18.48 -28.86 25.75
CA GLY A 530 17.41 -29.56 25.04
C GLY A 530 16.13 -29.66 25.88
N GLN A 531 14.99 -29.67 25.20
CA GLN A 531 13.67 -29.73 25.83
C GLN A 531 12.87 -30.92 25.36
N TYR A 532 12.32 -31.68 26.30
CA TYR A 532 11.48 -32.83 26.02
C TYR A 532 10.15 -32.72 26.77
N THR A 533 9.04 -33.01 26.08
CA THR A 533 7.70 -33.03 26.67
C THR A 533 7.00 -34.34 26.36
N LEU A 534 6.46 -35.01 27.39
CA LEU A 534 5.64 -36.21 27.24
C LEU A 534 4.17 -35.95 27.57
N GLY A 535 3.30 -36.42 26.67
CA GLY A 535 1.88 -36.63 26.96
C GLY A 535 1.00 -35.39 26.96
N ARG A 536 1.40 -34.31 26.28
CA ARG A 536 0.57 -33.09 26.17
C ARG A 536 0.66 -32.46 24.79
N SER A 537 -0.49 -32.15 24.19
CA SER A 537 -0.63 -31.33 22.99
C SER A 537 -1.56 -30.15 23.29
N LYS A 538 -1.03 -28.92 23.34
CA LYS A 538 -1.79 -27.71 23.74
C LYS A 538 -2.58 -27.92 25.04
N ASP A 539 -3.89 -28.15 24.92
CA ASP A 539 -4.85 -28.31 26.03
C ASP A 539 -5.29 -29.78 26.25
N GLU A 540 -4.76 -30.71 25.47
CA GLU A 540 -5.09 -32.14 25.56
C GLU A 540 -3.95 -32.96 26.16
N PHE A 541 -4.32 -33.93 27.01
CA PHE A 541 -3.41 -34.91 27.61
C PHE A 541 -3.48 -36.23 26.86
N GLN A 542 -2.31 -36.84 26.60
CA GLN A 542 -2.19 -38.12 25.91
C GLN A 542 -1.76 -39.21 26.89
N ALA A 543 -2.76 -39.84 27.53
CA ALA A 543 -2.54 -40.84 28.59
C ALA A 543 -1.87 -42.15 28.09
N LEU A 544 -1.90 -42.39 26.78
CA LEU A 544 -1.25 -43.54 26.14
C LEU A 544 0.17 -43.23 25.67
N ALA A 545 0.65 -41.99 25.83
CA ALA A 545 2.01 -41.66 25.47
C ALA A 545 3.00 -42.44 26.35
N ARG A 546 4.12 -42.90 25.78
CA ARG A 546 5.12 -43.72 26.48
C ARG A 546 6.53 -43.27 26.15
N ALA A 547 7.37 -43.23 27.17
CA ALA A 547 8.80 -43.03 27.04
C ALA A 547 9.56 -44.14 27.78
N GLU A 548 10.52 -44.78 27.12
CA GLU A 548 11.35 -45.86 27.66
C GLU A 548 12.83 -45.49 27.53
N ASP A 549 13.64 -45.79 28.54
CA ASP A 549 15.08 -45.49 28.57
C ASP A 549 15.42 -44.01 28.32
N LEU A 550 14.57 -43.08 28.78
CA LEU A 550 14.80 -41.64 28.63
C LEU A 550 16.02 -41.19 29.44
N GLN A 551 17.01 -40.58 28.78
CA GLN A 551 18.24 -40.10 29.41
C GLN A 551 18.28 -38.57 29.42
N VAL A 552 18.06 -37.95 30.59
CA VAL A 552 18.15 -36.50 30.74
C VAL A 552 19.53 -36.12 31.28
N ALA A 553 20.44 -35.72 30.39
CA ALA A 553 21.83 -35.38 30.69
C ALA A 553 22.05 -33.86 30.60
N GLY A 554 21.62 -33.13 31.63
CA GLY A 554 21.72 -31.66 31.69
C GLY A 554 20.56 -30.90 31.02
N GLY A 555 19.67 -31.59 30.30
CA GLY A 555 18.49 -31.01 29.66
C GLY A 555 17.25 -30.93 30.56
N THR A 556 16.12 -30.58 29.97
CA THR A 556 14.82 -30.51 30.67
C THR A 556 13.81 -31.46 30.03
N ALA A 557 13.22 -32.32 30.86
CA ALA A 557 12.10 -33.17 30.49
C ALA A 557 10.88 -32.86 31.37
N ILE A 558 9.70 -32.71 30.76
CA ILE A 558 8.45 -32.48 31.47
C ILE A 558 7.44 -33.56 31.05
N VAL A 559 6.89 -34.26 32.03
CA VAL A 559 5.86 -35.29 31.82
C VAL A 559 4.53 -34.76 32.33
N TYR A 560 3.54 -34.68 31.43
CA TYR A 560 2.18 -34.25 31.76
C TYR A 560 1.20 -35.41 31.90
N ALA A 561 1.34 -36.43 31.05
CA ALA A 561 0.55 -37.65 31.08
C ALA A 561 1.34 -38.79 30.40
N GLY A 562 0.89 -40.03 30.54
CA GLY A 562 1.52 -41.18 29.92
C GLY A 562 2.35 -42.02 30.89
N THR A 563 3.17 -42.89 30.31
CA THR A 563 4.05 -43.82 31.03
C THR A 563 5.51 -43.46 30.80
N LEU A 564 6.28 -43.37 31.87
CA LEU A 564 7.74 -43.23 31.83
C LEU A 564 8.38 -44.47 32.46
N ALA A 565 9.20 -45.19 31.70
CA ALA A 565 9.93 -46.38 32.14
C ALA A 565 11.44 -46.15 32.01
N ASP A 566 12.19 -46.59 33.02
CA ASP A 566 13.67 -46.65 33.02
C ASP A 566 14.37 -45.32 32.70
N ALA A 567 13.75 -44.21 33.10
CA ALA A 567 14.32 -42.89 32.92
C ALA A 567 15.48 -42.62 33.89
N SER A 568 16.51 -41.95 33.39
CA SER A 568 17.66 -41.50 34.17
C SER A 568 17.85 -39.99 34.04
N VAL A 569 18.27 -39.35 35.13
CA VAL A 569 18.61 -37.92 35.14
C VAL A 569 20.03 -37.77 35.65
N SER A 570 20.84 -37.01 34.93
CA SER A 570 22.24 -36.77 35.24
C SER A 570 22.68 -35.36 34.83
N GLY A 571 23.87 -34.94 35.29
CA GLY A 571 24.41 -33.61 35.04
C GLY A 571 23.89 -32.54 36.01
N ALA A 572 24.63 -31.43 36.12
CA ALA A 572 24.35 -30.38 37.10
C ALA A 572 23.03 -29.62 36.87
N THR A 573 22.51 -29.65 35.64
CA THR A 573 21.30 -28.92 35.21
C THR A 573 20.19 -29.84 34.74
N GLY A 574 20.35 -31.16 34.83
CA GLY A 574 19.36 -32.12 34.38
C GLY A 574 18.09 -32.03 35.23
N SER A 575 16.93 -31.93 34.58
CA SER A 575 15.64 -31.83 35.26
C SER A 575 14.60 -32.72 34.60
N LEU A 576 13.95 -33.54 35.43
CA LEU A 576 12.75 -34.29 35.07
C LEU A 576 11.61 -33.84 35.99
N SER A 577 10.58 -33.23 35.42
CA SER A 577 9.43 -32.73 36.16
C SER A 577 8.17 -33.52 35.82
N LEU A 578 7.50 -34.06 36.85
CA LEU A 578 6.20 -34.72 36.71
C LEU A 578 5.10 -33.73 37.08
N MET A 579 4.27 -33.37 36.12
CA MET A 579 3.18 -32.41 36.31
C MET A 579 1.91 -33.14 36.72
N THR A 580 1.13 -32.51 37.61
CA THR A 580 -0.24 -32.95 37.88
C THR A 580 -1.14 -32.44 36.74
N PRO A 581 -1.91 -33.30 36.06
CA PRO A 581 -2.94 -32.83 35.13
C PRO A 581 -3.88 -31.90 35.91
N ARG A 582 -4.06 -30.65 35.45
CA ARG A 582 -5.02 -29.70 36.02
C ARG A 582 -6.18 -29.53 35.07
#